data_AF-A0A7C2K8X8-F1
#
_entry.id   AF-A0A7C2K8X8-F1
#
_cell.length_a   1.000
_cell.length_b   1.000
_cell.length_c   1.000
_cell.angle_alpha   90.00
_cell.angle_beta   90.00
_cell.angle_gamma   90.00
#
_symmetry.space_group_name_H-M   'P 1'
#
loop_
_entity.id
_entity.type
_entity.pdbx_description
1 polymer ?
#
loop_
_entity_poly.entity_id
_entity_poly.type
_entity_poly.pdbx_seq_one_letter_code
_entity_poly.pdbx_strand_id
1 'polypeptide(L)'
;MDKNEVNTAFEILLEEIEEVFNMISTEGEEAFKAQDFDKARSLIEYAERLKYFREKVKALQREWQTIFSDIIPIQARKKQVKGKLKKGLRTPEEQFVIPILESIIELGGKAEMKDVLNLVHEKMKGILNSYDYDPLPSNPKQKRWENTAQWARYTMVNEGLLAKDSPRGIWEITDKGKKFYEENKNR
;
A
#
# COMPACT_ATOMS: atom_id res chain seq x y z
N MET A 1 -18.17 12.41 16.05
CA MET A 1 -17.68 11.37 15.12
C MET A 1 -16.19 11.28 15.31
N ASP A 2 -15.69 10.09 15.58
CA ASP A 2 -14.26 9.91 15.82
C ASP A 2 -13.53 9.95 14.47
N LYS A 3 -12.47 10.77 14.32
CA LYS A 3 -11.70 10.90 13.06
C LYS A 3 -11.24 9.52 12.53
N ASN A 4 -11.02 8.60 13.47
CA ASN A 4 -10.65 7.22 13.20
C ASN A 4 -11.77 6.39 12.56
N GLU A 5 -13.05 6.65 12.82
CA GLU A 5 -14.15 5.81 12.29
C GLU A 5 -14.30 6.01 10.78
N VAL A 6 -14.27 7.25 10.30
CA VAL A 6 -14.37 7.55 8.87
C VAL A 6 -13.11 7.13 8.13
N ASN A 7 -11.93 7.37 8.72
CA ASN A 7 -10.68 6.87 8.13
C ASN A 7 -10.67 5.33 8.06
N THR A 8 -11.19 4.65 9.09
CA THR A 8 -11.38 3.19 9.08
C THR A 8 -12.31 2.75 7.95
N ALA A 9 -13.40 3.47 7.70
CA ALA A 9 -14.31 3.16 6.59
C ALA A 9 -13.64 3.32 5.21
N PHE A 10 -12.79 4.33 5.04
CA PHE A 10 -11.96 4.46 3.82
C PHE A 10 -10.98 3.30 3.67
N GLU A 11 -10.33 2.87 4.75
CA GLU A 11 -9.42 1.72 4.73
C GLU A 11 -10.14 0.42 4.34
N ILE A 12 -11.33 0.17 4.90
CA ILE A 12 -12.18 -0.98 4.52
C ILE A 12 -12.56 -0.89 3.04
N LEU A 13 -12.99 0.27 2.56
CA LEU A 13 -13.34 0.43 1.15
C LEU A 13 -12.14 0.18 0.21
N LEU A 14 -10.96 0.67 0.58
CA LEU A 14 -9.74 0.43 -0.19
C LEU A 14 -9.36 -1.05 -0.20
N GLU A 15 -9.56 -1.75 0.91
CA GLU A 15 -9.36 -3.21 1.00
C GLU A 15 -10.29 -3.97 0.06
N GLU A 16 -11.59 -3.66 0.06
CA GLU A 16 -12.56 -4.28 -0.85
C GLU A 16 -12.19 -4.03 -2.33
N ILE A 17 -11.72 -2.83 -2.66
CA ILE A 17 -11.22 -2.52 -4.01
C ILE A 17 -9.98 -3.36 -4.36
N GLU A 18 -9.07 -3.57 -3.40
CA GLU A 18 -7.90 -4.43 -3.56
C GLU A 18 -8.30 -5.90 -3.78
N GLU A 19 -9.35 -6.39 -3.12
CA GLU A 19 -9.87 -7.74 -3.35
C GLU A 19 -10.43 -7.91 -4.76
N VAL A 20 -11.18 -6.94 -5.29
CA VAL A 20 -11.65 -6.96 -6.69
C VAL A 20 -10.47 -6.95 -7.67
N PHE A 21 -9.42 -6.19 -7.39
CA PHE A 21 -8.21 -6.18 -8.22
C PHE A 21 -7.57 -7.56 -8.35
N ASN A 22 -7.47 -8.28 -7.24
CA ASN A 22 -6.89 -9.61 -7.24
C ASN A 22 -7.77 -10.60 -8.02
N MET A 23 -9.10 -10.51 -7.92
CA MET A 23 -10.00 -11.33 -8.72
C MET A 23 -9.78 -11.11 -10.23
N ILE A 24 -9.68 -9.85 -10.66
CA ILE A 24 -9.40 -9.50 -12.07
C ILE A 24 -8.04 -10.07 -12.51
N SER A 25 -7.03 -9.99 -11.65
CA SER A 25 -5.70 -10.52 -11.97
C SER A 25 -5.74 -12.04 -12.17
N THR A 26 -6.39 -12.78 -11.27
CA THR A 26 -6.55 -14.24 -11.40
C THR A 26 -7.33 -14.61 -12.66
N GLU A 27 -8.44 -13.93 -12.93
CA GLU A 27 -9.24 -14.18 -14.12
C GLU A 27 -8.49 -13.80 -15.43
N GLY A 28 -7.64 -12.78 -15.37
CA GLY A 28 -6.76 -12.38 -16.45
C GLY A 28 -5.72 -13.46 -16.75
N GLU A 29 -5.10 -14.04 -15.73
CA GLU A 29 -4.17 -15.17 -15.89
C GLU A 29 -4.84 -16.38 -16.55
N GLU A 30 -6.07 -16.70 -16.15
CA GLU A 30 -6.85 -17.79 -16.76
C GLU A 30 -7.19 -17.50 -18.22
N ALA A 31 -7.63 -16.27 -18.54
CA ALA A 31 -7.91 -15.86 -19.91
C ALA A 31 -6.66 -15.96 -20.82
N PHE A 32 -5.50 -15.54 -20.31
CA PHE A 32 -4.24 -15.69 -21.04
C PHE A 32 -3.84 -17.16 -21.27
N LYS A 33 -4.02 -18.04 -20.27
CA LYS A 33 -3.76 -19.48 -20.41
C LYS A 33 -4.70 -20.12 -21.43
N ALA A 34 -5.95 -19.68 -21.49
CA ALA A 34 -6.96 -20.14 -22.44
C ALA A 34 -6.81 -19.52 -23.85
N GLN A 35 -5.85 -18.60 -24.05
CA GLN A 35 -5.68 -17.81 -25.28
C GLN A 35 -6.92 -16.96 -25.65
N ASP A 36 -7.78 -16.67 -24.66
CA ASP A 36 -8.92 -15.77 -24.82
C ASP A 36 -8.44 -14.32 -24.67
N PHE A 37 -7.80 -13.81 -25.72
CA PHE A 37 -7.21 -12.47 -25.73
C PHE A 37 -8.26 -11.36 -25.68
N ASP A 38 -9.48 -11.61 -26.15
CA ASP A 38 -10.57 -10.63 -26.08
C ASP A 38 -11.04 -10.45 -24.63
N LYS A 39 -11.23 -11.55 -23.91
CA LYS A 39 -11.51 -11.51 -22.47
C LYS A 39 -10.35 -10.84 -21.71
N ALA A 40 -9.11 -11.23 -21.98
CA ALA A 40 -7.93 -10.63 -21.34
C ALA A 40 -7.85 -9.11 -21.55
N ARG A 41 -8.15 -8.62 -22.77
CA ARG A 41 -8.20 -7.18 -23.07
C ARG A 41 -9.27 -6.47 -22.24
N SER A 42 -10.47 -7.04 -22.15
CA SER A 42 -11.56 -6.45 -21.35
C SER A 42 -11.23 -6.37 -19.85
N LEU A 43 -10.53 -7.39 -19.32
CA LEU A 43 -10.10 -7.43 -17.92
C LEU A 43 -9.02 -6.38 -17.65
N ILE A 44 -8.10 -6.13 -18.59
CA ILE A 44 -7.10 -5.07 -18.48
C ILE A 44 -7.77 -3.69 -18.43
N GLU A 45 -8.70 -3.40 -19.34
CA GLU A 45 -9.44 -2.12 -19.34
C GLU A 45 -10.20 -1.91 -18.03
N TYR A 46 -10.81 -2.96 -17.50
CA TYR A 46 -11.51 -2.90 -16.22
C TYR A 46 -10.54 -2.67 -15.04
N ALA A 47 -9.40 -3.36 -15.03
CA ALA A 47 -8.34 -3.15 -14.03
C ALA A 47 -7.82 -1.70 -14.05
N GLU A 48 -7.61 -1.11 -15.23
CA GLU A 48 -7.17 0.29 -15.36
C GLU A 48 -8.21 1.27 -14.80
N ARG A 49 -9.49 1.05 -15.09
CA ARG A 49 -10.59 1.86 -14.53
C ARG A 49 -10.68 1.74 -13.01
N LEU A 50 -10.57 0.52 -12.49
CA LEU A 50 -10.58 0.26 -11.05
C LEU A 50 -9.39 0.93 -10.35
N LYS A 51 -8.22 0.98 -11.03
CA LYS A 51 -7.02 1.66 -10.55
C LYS A 51 -7.27 3.14 -10.34
N TYR A 52 -7.86 3.76 -11.35
CA TYR A 52 -8.19 5.18 -11.31
C TYR A 52 -9.23 5.48 -10.22
N PHE A 53 -10.21 4.59 -10.03
CA PHE A 53 -11.18 4.72 -8.95
C PHE A 53 -10.52 4.63 -7.57
N ARG A 54 -9.62 3.67 -7.35
CA ARG A 54 -8.84 3.55 -6.10
C ARG A 54 -8.08 4.83 -5.76
N GLU A 55 -7.42 5.44 -6.75
CA GLU A 55 -6.69 6.70 -6.54
C GLU A 55 -7.63 7.86 -6.16
N LYS A 56 -8.84 7.92 -6.74
CA LYS A 56 -9.85 8.90 -6.30
C LYS A 56 -10.28 8.67 -4.85
N VAL A 57 -10.51 7.42 -4.45
CA VAL A 57 -10.88 7.08 -3.06
C VAL A 57 -9.76 7.49 -2.10
N LYS A 58 -8.49 7.25 -2.46
CA LYS A 58 -7.34 7.72 -1.69
C LYS A 58 -7.26 9.25 -1.60
N ALA A 59 -7.49 9.95 -2.71
CA ALA A 59 -7.51 11.40 -2.71
C ALA A 59 -8.58 11.94 -1.75
N LEU A 60 -9.79 11.36 -1.78
CA LEU A 60 -10.87 11.69 -0.84
C LEU A 60 -10.51 11.37 0.62
N GLN A 61 -9.81 10.25 0.88
CA GLN A 61 -9.32 9.93 2.20
C GLN A 61 -8.32 10.99 2.71
N ARG A 62 -7.38 11.42 1.86
CA ARG A 62 -6.41 12.48 2.19
C ARG A 62 -7.11 13.81 2.44
N GLU A 63 -8.01 14.22 1.55
CA GLU A 63 -8.82 15.43 1.71
C GLU A 63 -9.59 15.42 3.03
N TRP A 64 -10.22 14.29 3.35
CA TRP A 64 -10.91 14.10 4.63
C TRP A 64 -9.95 14.27 5.82
N GLN A 65 -8.76 13.68 5.76
CA GLN A 65 -7.77 13.81 6.83
C GLN A 65 -7.31 15.26 7.04
N THR A 66 -7.17 16.04 5.96
CA THR A 66 -6.79 17.46 5.97
C THR A 66 -7.90 18.36 6.49
N ILE A 67 -9.14 18.20 6.02
CA ILE A 67 -10.28 19.00 6.49
C ILE A 67 -10.44 18.88 8.02
N PHE A 68 -10.21 17.69 8.57
CA PHE A 68 -10.33 17.44 10.01
C PHE A 68 -9.03 17.61 10.80
N SER A 69 -7.86 17.84 10.17
CA SER A 69 -6.66 18.27 10.89
C SER A 69 -6.72 19.75 11.28
N ASP A 70 -7.44 20.57 10.52
CA ASP A 70 -7.52 22.02 10.74
C ASP A 70 -8.60 22.41 11.77
N ILE A 71 -9.52 21.51 12.11
CA ILE A 71 -10.69 21.81 12.96
C ILE A 71 -10.39 21.60 14.47
N ILE A 72 -9.36 20.84 14.86
CA ILE A 72 -9.09 20.52 16.27
C ILE A 72 -7.59 20.69 16.60
N PRO A 73 -7.19 21.70 17.37
CA PRO A 73 -5.81 21.81 17.84
C PRO A 73 -5.44 20.62 18.73
N ILE A 74 -4.20 20.15 18.57
CA ILE A 74 -3.60 18.98 19.23
C ILE A 74 -3.51 19.22 20.75
N GLN A 75 -4.62 19.05 21.46
CA GLN A 75 -4.67 19.01 22.92
C GLN A 75 -5.73 18.03 23.42
N ALA A 76 -5.59 16.74 23.10
CA ALA A 76 -6.26 15.71 23.88
C ALA A 76 -5.57 14.33 23.82
N ARG A 77 -4.81 14.07 24.89
CA ARG A 77 -4.84 12.82 25.69
C ARG A 77 -4.25 11.53 25.10
N LYS A 78 -3.07 11.23 25.66
CA LYS A 78 -2.76 9.93 26.25
C LYS A 78 -3.98 9.38 27.02
N LYS A 79 -4.51 8.23 26.61
CA LYS A 79 -5.19 7.27 27.50
C LYS A 79 -4.99 5.85 26.96
N GLN A 80 -4.27 5.03 27.74
CA GLN A 80 -4.29 3.58 27.59
C GLN A 80 -5.71 3.07 27.85
N VAL A 81 -6.26 2.28 26.93
CA VAL A 81 -7.49 1.50 27.17
C VAL A 81 -7.21 0.06 26.77
N LYS A 82 -7.14 -0.81 27.78
CA LYS A 82 -7.24 -2.27 27.64
C LYS A 82 -8.69 -2.62 27.26
N GLY A 83 -8.84 -3.49 26.27
CA GLY A 83 -10.07 -4.25 25.99
C GLY A 83 -11.11 -3.53 25.13
N LYS A 84 -10.98 -3.68 23.80
CA LYS A 84 -12.03 -3.78 22.75
C LYS A 84 -11.37 -3.57 21.37
N LEU A 85 -11.39 -4.58 20.51
CA LEU A 85 -10.96 -4.42 19.11
C LEU A 85 -12.07 -3.75 18.31
N LYS A 86 -11.75 -2.65 17.61
CA LYS A 86 -12.25 -2.22 16.29
C LYS A 86 -11.38 -1.04 15.80
N LYS A 87 -10.53 -1.26 14.80
CA LYS A 87 -9.79 -0.24 14.02
C LYS A 87 -9.73 -0.72 12.57
N GLY A 88 -9.49 0.15 11.58
CA GLY A 88 -8.99 -0.27 10.28
C GLY A 88 -7.70 -1.07 10.43
N LEU A 89 -7.77 -2.35 10.08
CA LEU A 89 -7.09 -3.43 10.80
C LEU A 89 -5.64 -3.67 10.37
N ARG A 90 -5.19 -3.08 9.26
CA ARG A 90 -3.87 -3.33 8.66
C ARG A 90 -2.92 -2.17 8.91
N THR A 91 -1.61 -2.41 8.86
CA THR A 91 -0.63 -1.32 8.85
C THR A 91 -0.89 -0.44 7.60
N PRO A 92 -1.08 0.88 7.75
CA PRO A 92 -1.34 1.79 6.62
C PRO A 92 -0.18 1.83 5.64
N GLU A 93 -0.50 2.10 4.37
CA GLU A 93 0.48 2.17 3.27
C GLU A 93 1.60 3.18 3.54
N GLU A 94 1.27 4.32 4.16
CA GLU A 94 2.22 5.38 4.48
C GLU A 94 3.34 4.91 5.41
N GLN A 95 3.07 3.94 6.28
CA GLN A 95 4.07 3.39 7.19
C GLN A 95 5.10 2.51 6.48
N PHE A 96 4.81 2.06 5.25
CA PHE A 96 5.76 1.29 4.44
C PHE A 96 6.72 2.17 3.65
N VAL A 97 6.44 3.46 3.48
CA VAL A 97 7.23 4.34 2.59
C VAL A 97 8.69 4.44 3.04
N ILE A 98 8.94 4.77 4.31
CA ILE A 98 10.32 4.91 4.84
C ILE A 98 11.05 3.56 4.85
N PRO A 99 10.48 2.45 5.39
CA PRO A 99 11.11 1.14 5.34
C PRO A 99 11.45 0.66 3.92
N ILE A 100 10.62 0.96 2.92
CA ILE A 100 10.88 0.61 1.52
C ILE A 100 12.08 1.41 0.98
N LEU A 101 12.09 2.74 1.17
CA LEU A 101 13.20 3.58 0.69
C LEU A 101 14.51 3.16 1.34
N GLU A 102 14.50 2.94 2.65
CA GLU A 102 15.66 2.48 3.42
C GLU A 102 16.20 1.15 2.88
N SER A 103 15.31 0.17 2.67
CA SER A 103 15.69 -1.16 2.17
C SER A 103 16.30 -1.09 0.77
N ILE A 104 15.75 -0.26 -0.13
CA ILE A 104 16.33 -0.09 -1.47
C ILE A 104 17.70 0.60 -1.39
N ILE A 105 17.88 1.58 -0.50
CA ILE A 105 19.17 2.26 -0.28
C ILE A 105 20.22 1.27 0.25
N GLU A 106 19.87 0.47 1.26
CA GLU A 106 20.76 -0.55 1.83
C GLU A 106 21.17 -1.60 0.80
N LEU A 107 20.29 -1.93 -0.15
CA LEU A 107 20.58 -2.84 -1.26
C LEU A 107 21.30 -2.16 -2.44
N GLY A 108 21.82 -0.95 -2.28
CA GLY A 108 22.62 -0.26 -3.30
C GLY A 108 21.83 0.61 -4.28
N GLY A 109 20.58 0.95 -3.94
CA GLY A 109 19.71 1.85 -4.70
C GLY A 109 18.84 1.18 -5.78
N LYS A 110 19.07 -0.10 -6.06
CA LYS A 110 18.32 -0.89 -7.04
C LYS A 110 18.36 -2.37 -6.67
N ALA A 111 17.21 -3.01 -6.50
CA ALA A 111 17.16 -4.40 -6.06
C ALA A 111 15.88 -5.14 -6.50
N GLU A 112 15.92 -6.47 -6.42
CA GLU A 112 14.74 -7.30 -6.67
C GLU A 112 13.66 -7.08 -5.60
N MET A 113 12.41 -7.06 -6.02
CA MET A 113 11.24 -6.86 -5.16
C MET A 113 11.24 -7.82 -3.97
N LYS A 114 11.63 -9.08 -4.19
CA LYS A 114 11.67 -10.09 -3.13
C LYS A 114 12.66 -9.73 -2.04
N ASP A 115 13.86 -9.27 -2.41
CA ASP A 115 14.90 -8.90 -1.46
C ASP A 115 14.53 -7.62 -0.70
N VAL A 116 13.92 -6.66 -1.39
CA VAL A 116 13.38 -5.45 -0.75
C VAL A 116 12.30 -5.82 0.26
N LEU A 117 11.34 -6.66 -0.10
CA LEU A 117 10.27 -7.07 0.82
C LEU A 117 10.82 -7.81 2.04
N ASN A 118 11.84 -8.64 1.89
CA ASN A 118 12.48 -9.32 3.03
C ASN A 118 13.07 -8.32 4.03
N LEU A 119 13.78 -7.29 3.57
CA LEU A 119 14.32 -6.25 4.47
C LEU A 119 13.23 -5.37 5.08
N VAL A 120 12.21 -5.01 4.31
CA VAL A 120 11.04 -4.27 4.80
C VAL A 120 10.36 -5.03 5.93
N HIS A 121 10.19 -6.34 5.78
CA HIS A 121 9.62 -7.19 6.83
C HIS A 121 10.43 -7.12 8.12
N GLU A 122 11.75 -7.26 8.06
CA GLU A 122 12.60 -7.20 9.25
C GLU A 122 12.51 -5.84 9.96
N LYS A 123 12.47 -4.74 9.18
CA LYS A 123 12.32 -3.38 9.72
C LYS A 123 10.94 -3.14 10.33
N MET A 124 9.90 -3.73 9.75
CA MET A 124 8.51 -3.50 10.16
C MET A 124 7.96 -4.53 11.14
N LYS A 125 8.73 -5.56 11.50
CA LYS A 125 8.25 -6.67 12.37
C LYS A 125 7.63 -6.21 13.69
N GLY A 126 8.11 -5.11 14.26
CA GLY A 126 7.57 -4.50 15.49
C GLY A 126 6.36 -3.57 15.28
N ILE A 127 6.02 -3.27 14.03
CA ILE A 127 4.93 -2.38 13.61
C ILE A 127 3.75 -3.20 13.06
N LEU A 128 4.05 -4.24 12.26
CA LEU A 128 3.05 -5.13 11.67
C LEU A 128 2.24 -5.81 12.77
N ASN A 129 0.92 -5.87 12.57
CA ASN A 129 -0.03 -6.49 13.47
C ASN A 129 -0.46 -7.88 12.95
N SER A 130 -1.33 -8.58 13.67
CA SER A 130 -1.76 -9.93 13.26
C SER A 130 -2.43 -9.99 11.89
N TYR A 131 -3.23 -8.98 11.52
CA TYR A 131 -3.95 -8.93 10.26
C TYR A 131 -3.03 -8.73 9.05
N ASP A 132 -1.90 -8.05 9.25
CA ASP A 132 -0.87 -7.88 8.22
C ASP A 132 -0.32 -9.23 7.72
N TYR A 133 -0.27 -10.23 8.62
CA TYR A 133 0.22 -11.57 8.34
C TYR A 133 -0.82 -12.52 7.76
N ASP A 134 -2.09 -12.14 7.77
CA ASP A 134 -3.15 -12.97 7.21
C ASP A 134 -2.93 -13.16 5.70
N PRO A 135 -3.27 -14.33 5.16
CA PRO A 135 -3.22 -14.58 3.73
C PRO A 135 -4.26 -13.72 3.00
N LEU A 136 -3.97 -13.36 1.76
CA LEU A 136 -4.99 -12.81 0.87
C LEU A 136 -6.02 -13.90 0.50
N PRO A 137 -7.33 -13.60 0.52
CA PRO A 137 -8.37 -14.55 0.12
C PRO A 137 -8.19 -15.05 -1.32
N SER A 138 -7.71 -14.18 -2.21
CA SER A 138 -7.46 -14.46 -3.62
C SER A 138 -6.16 -15.23 -3.87
N ASN A 139 -5.15 -15.05 -3.01
CA ASN A 139 -3.85 -15.73 -3.12
C ASN A 139 -3.34 -16.10 -1.72
N PRO A 140 -3.64 -17.31 -1.23
CA PRO A 140 -3.27 -17.72 0.12
C PRO A 140 -1.76 -17.79 0.39
N LYS A 141 -0.92 -17.71 -0.66
CA LYS A 141 0.55 -17.70 -0.52
C LYS A 141 1.11 -16.31 -0.24
N GLN A 142 0.34 -15.26 -0.50
CA GLN A 142 0.76 -13.87 -0.33
C GLN A 142 0.12 -13.28 0.93
N LYS A 143 0.95 -12.67 1.78
CA LYS A 143 0.47 -12.02 3.01
C LYS A 143 -0.09 -10.63 2.70
N ARG A 144 -1.09 -10.19 3.46
CA ARG A 144 -1.72 -8.87 3.28
C ARG A 144 -0.72 -7.72 3.29
N TRP A 145 0.31 -7.76 4.15
CA TRP A 145 1.33 -6.70 4.21
C TRP A 145 2.20 -6.60 2.95
N GLU A 146 2.48 -7.73 2.29
CA GLU A 146 3.27 -7.74 1.05
C GLU A 146 2.51 -7.04 -0.06
N ASN A 147 1.19 -7.20 -0.08
CA ASN A 147 0.31 -6.47 -0.99
C ASN A 147 0.29 -4.96 -0.65
N THR A 148 0.20 -4.61 0.63
CA THR A 148 0.29 -3.20 1.08
C THR A 148 1.58 -2.55 0.60
N ALA A 149 2.71 -3.23 0.78
CA ALA A 149 4.02 -2.73 0.39
C ALA A 149 4.13 -2.53 -1.13
N GLN A 150 3.54 -3.42 -1.93
CA GLN A 150 3.49 -3.26 -3.39
C GLN A 150 2.62 -2.06 -3.81
N TRP A 151 1.53 -1.79 -3.10
CA TRP A 151 0.73 -0.59 -3.30
C TRP A 151 1.45 0.68 -2.87
N ALA A 152 2.18 0.65 -1.74
CA ALA A 152 3.06 1.73 -1.33
C ALA A 152 4.05 2.07 -2.45
N ARG A 153 4.69 1.04 -3.02
CA ARG A 153 5.58 1.22 -4.18
C ARG A 153 4.87 1.84 -5.38
N TYR A 154 3.64 1.43 -5.68
CA TYR A 154 2.87 2.02 -6.77
C TYR A 154 2.66 3.54 -6.56
N THR A 155 2.22 3.93 -5.36
CA THR A 155 2.06 5.34 -4.99
C THR A 155 3.38 6.09 -5.06
N MET A 156 4.45 5.52 -4.53
CA MET A 156 5.80 6.10 -4.55
C MET A 156 6.34 6.32 -5.97
N VAL A 157 6.01 5.46 -6.94
CA VAL A 157 6.35 5.69 -8.35
C VAL A 157 5.57 6.87 -8.93
N ASN A 158 4.27 6.97 -8.64
CA ASN A 158 3.45 8.10 -9.10
C ASN A 158 3.90 9.43 -8.49
N GLU A 159 4.37 9.41 -7.24
CA GLU A 159 4.94 10.55 -6.56
C GLU A 159 6.40 10.84 -6.98
N GLY A 160 6.99 9.99 -7.82
CA GLY A 160 8.35 10.14 -8.35
C GLY A 160 9.45 9.84 -7.33
N LEU A 161 9.14 9.14 -6.24
CA LEU A 161 10.14 8.67 -5.26
C LEU A 161 10.89 7.44 -5.78
N LEU A 162 10.20 6.56 -6.50
CA LEU A 162 10.77 5.40 -7.16
C LEU A 162 10.68 5.52 -8.68
N ALA A 163 11.61 4.88 -9.40
CA ALA A 163 11.68 4.97 -10.85
C ALA A 163 10.50 4.22 -11.51
N LYS A 164 9.92 4.85 -12.53
CA LYS A 164 8.82 4.29 -13.32
C LYS A 164 9.29 3.20 -14.30
N ASP A 165 10.48 3.39 -14.86
CA ASP A 165 10.99 2.61 -15.99
C ASP A 165 12.01 1.53 -15.57
N SER A 166 11.96 1.09 -14.32
CA SER A 166 12.78 -0.02 -13.83
C SER A 166 12.35 -1.35 -14.47
N PRO A 167 13.30 -2.29 -14.68
CA PRO A 167 12.96 -3.62 -15.18
C PRO A 167 11.92 -4.32 -14.30
N ARG A 168 11.13 -5.22 -14.90
CA ARG A 168 10.10 -5.98 -14.19
C ARG A 168 10.70 -6.71 -12.99
N GLY A 169 10.07 -6.56 -11.83
CA GLY A 169 10.52 -7.19 -10.59
C GLY A 169 11.65 -6.45 -9.88
N ILE A 170 12.14 -5.33 -10.42
CA ILE A 170 13.20 -4.51 -9.82
C ILE A 170 12.62 -3.18 -9.32
N TRP A 171 12.95 -2.81 -8.10
CA TRP A 171 12.63 -1.52 -7.51
C TRP A 171 13.90 -0.67 -7.43
N GLU A 172 13.79 0.58 -7.86
CA GLU A 172 14.92 1.51 -7.97
C GLU A 172 14.52 2.87 -7.41
N ILE A 173 15.38 3.42 -6.56
CA ILE A 173 15.14 4.70 -5.91
C ILE A 173 15.62 5.86 -6.80
N THR A 174 14.82 6.93 -6.88
CA THR A 174 15.22 8.16 -7.56
C THR A 174 15.99 9.09 -6.61
N ASP A 175 16.63 10.13 -7.14
CA ASP A 175 17.24 11.17 -6.30
C ASP A 175 16.21 11.92 -5.45
N LYS A 176 14.97 12.08 -5.95
CA LYS A 176 13.86 12.63 -5.17
C LYS A 176 13.53 11.71 -3.99
N GLY A 177 13.48 10.40 -4.21
CA GLY A 177 13.28 9.40 -3.17
C GLY A 177 14.37 9.42 -2.10
N LYS A 178 15.64 9.54 -2.49
CA LYS A 178 16.77 9.66 -1.55
C LYS A 178 16.66 10.90 -0.67
N LYS A 179 16.35 12.06 -1.26
CA LYS A 179 16.12 13.31 -0.51
C LYS A 179 14.96 13.17 0.47
N PHE A 180 13.84 12.62 0.01
CA PHE A 180 12.67 12.37 0.85
C PHE A 180 13.00 11.47 2.05
N TYR A 181 13.78 10.40 1.84
CA TYR A 181 14.23 9.53 2.92
C TYR A 181 15.09 10.30 3.93
N GLU A 182 16.11 11.05 3.49
CA GLU A 182 16.97 11.82 4.39
C GLU A 182 16.21 12.85 5.24
N GLU A 183 15.17 13.48 4.68
CA GLU A 183 14.32 14.44 5.38
C GLU A 183 13.38 13.80 6.41
N ASN A 184 13.06 12.50 6.27
CA ASN A 184 12.01 11.84 7.05
C ASN A 184 12.47 10.60 7.83
N LYS A 185 13.73 10.15 7.70
CA LYS A 185 14.24 8.92 8.37
C LYS A 185 14.24 8.97 9.90
N ASN A 186 14.12 10.15 10.50
CA ASN A 186 14.15 10.37 11.95
C ASN A 186 12.81 10.89 12.52
N ARG A 187 11.75 10.90 11.71
CA ARG A 187 10.41 11.34 12.13
C ARG A 187 9.56 10.17 12.58
#